data_AF-A0A1F7MY42-F1
#
_entry.id   AF-A0A1F7MY42-F1
#
_cell.length_a   1.000
_cell.length_b   1.000
_cell.length_c   1.000
_cell.angle_alpha   90.00
_cell.angle_beta   90.00
_cell.angle_gamma   90.00
#
_symmetry.space_group_name_H-M   'P 1'
#
loop_
_entity.id
_entity.type
_entity.pdbx_description
1 polymer ?
#
loop_
_entity_poly.entity_id
_entity_poly.type
_entity_poly.pdbx_seq_one_letter_code
_entity_poly.pdbx_strand_id
1 'polypeptide(L)'
;MIAYVDSSVLLRKVLRQAGSLKEWRGIRTGVASALVETECLRTLDRLRLRAGLPDRDLARRRAAVFRLLESMELVEVTAPVLARAAQPLPTELGTLDAIHLATALLWNERIGTGLVMATHDVALGTAARACGLRVVGDR
;
A
#
# COMPACT_ATOMS: atom_id res chain seq x y z
N MET A 1 -15.83 -1.94 -3.11
CA MET A 1 -14.83 -2.73 -3.85
C MET A 1 -13.88 -3.38 -2.88
N ILE A 2 -13.18 -4.43 -3.30
CA ILE A 2 -12.02 -4.97 -2.61
C ILE A 2 -10.81 -4.23 -3.19
N ALA A 3 -9.95 -3.68 -2.33
CA ALA A 3 -8.79 -2.91 -2.77
C ALA A 3 -7.53 -3.38 -2.06
N TYR A 4 -6.48 -3.60 -2.84
CA TYR A 4 -5.12 -3.66 -2.32
C TYR A 4 -4.64 -2.24 -2.05
N VAL A 5 -4.13 -1.97 -0.86
CA VAL A 5 -3.77 -0.64 -0.41
C VAL A 5 -2.28 -0.63 -0.05
N ASP A 6 -1.49 0.16 -0.77
CA ASP A 6 -0.07 0.35 -0.47
C ASP A 6 0.15 1.37 0.67
N SER A 7 1.40 1.53 1.08
CA SER A 7 1.73 2.51 2.12
C SER A 7 1.49 3.95 1.70
N SER A 8 1.58 4.29 0.40
CA SER A 8 1.37 5.65 -0.07
C SER A 8 -0.06 6.13 0.21
N VAL A 9 -1.07 5.27 0.02
CA VAL A 9 -2.48 5.59 0.35
C VAL A 9 -2.69 5.74 1.86
N LEU A 10 -2.16 4.81 2.68
CA LEU A 10 -2.29 4.92 4.14
C LEU A 10 -1.61 6.20 4.66
N LEU A 11 -0.40 6.49 4.18
CA LEU A 11 0.37 7.66 4.59
C LEU A 11 -0.35 8.96 4.25
N ARG A 12 -0.91 9.11 3.03
CA ARG A 12 -1.70 10.31 2.70
C ARG A 12 -2.87 10.51 3.65
N LYS A 13 -3.55 9.42 4.03
CA LYS A 13 -4.67 9.47 4.98
C LYS A 13 -4.22 9.84 6.40
N VAL A 14 -3.18 9.18 6.92
CA VAL A 14 -2.64 9.42 8.27
C VAL A 14 -2.06 10.83 8.41
N LEU A 15 -1.41 11.32 7.36
CA LEU A 15 -0.80 12.65 7.31
C LEU A 15 -1.80 13.76 6.93
N ARG A 16 -3.05 13.41 6.60
CA ARG A 16 -4.09 14.34 6.10
C ARG A 16 -3.60 15.17 4.91
N GLN A 17 -2.86 14.54 4.01
CA GLN A 17 -2.36 15.20 2.81
C GLN A 17 -3.51 15.43 1.81
N ALA A 18 -3.39 16.52 1.05
CA ALA A 18 -4.27 16.78 -0.07
C ALA A 18 -4.19 15.63 -1.10
N GLY A 19 -5.28 15.41 -1.83
CA GLY A 19 -5.37 14.33 -2.81
C GLY A 19 -5.45 12.94 -2.18
N SER A 20 -5.94 12.81 -0.94
CA SER A 20 -6.27 11.50 -0.37
C SER A 20 -7.26 10.75 -1.27
N LEU A 21 -7.14 9.42 -1.33
CA LEU A 21 -7.96 8.56 -2.20
C LEU A 21 -9.47 8.86 -2.10
N LYS A 22 -10.07 9.29 -3.22
CA LYS A 22 -11.49 9.68 -3.30
C LYS A 22 -12.41 8.48 -3.06
N GLU A 23 -11.99 7.32 -3.54
CA GLU A 23 -12.69 6.05 -3.49
C GLU A 23 -12.60 5.37 -2.13
N TRP A 24 -11.90 5.95 -1.14
CA TRP A 24 -11.66 5.33 0.17
C TRP A 24 -12.93 4.81 0.84
N ARG A 25 -14.01 5.62 0.82
CA ARG A 25 -15.31 5.23 1.42
C ARG A 25 -15.99 4.07 0.69
N GLY A 26 -15.59 3.78 -0.55
CA GLY A 26 -16.08 2.67 -1.35
C GLY A 26 -15.32 1.36 -1.13
N ILE A 27 -14.22 1.36 -0.36
CA ILE A 27 -13.47 0.15 -0.02
C ILE A 27 -14.24 -0.60 1.06
N ARG A 28 -14.73 -1.81 0.73
CA ARG A 28 -15.45 -2.70 1.66
C ARG A 28 -14.50 -3.67 2.36
N THR A 29 -13.44 -4.06 1.66
CA THR A 29 -12.38 -4.93 2.15
C THR A 29 -11.07 -4.33 1.68
N GLY A 30 -10.23 -3.92 2.64
CA GLY A 30 -8.87 -3.49 2.37
C GLY A 30 -7.92 -4.66 2.55
N VAL A 31 -7.04 -4.87 1.58
CA VAL A 31 -5.96 -5.86 1.61
C VAL A 31 -4.65 -5.09 1.56
N ALA A 32 -3.65 -5.47 2.34
CA ALA A 32 -2.33 -4.83 2.29
C ALA A 32 -1.24 -5.87 2.51
N SER A 33 -0.02 -5.60 2.02
CA SER A 33 1.14 -6.37 2.48
C SER A 33 1.47 -5.99 3.93
N ALA A 34 1.95 -6.96 4.71
CA ALA A 34 2.58 -6.70 6.01
C ALA A 34 3.71 -5.64 5.93
N LEU A 35 4.31 -5.45 4.75
CA LEU A 35 5.30 -4.41 4.48
C LEU A 35 4.80 -2.99 4.79
N VAL A 36 3.51 -2.72 4.61
CA VAL A 36 2.90 -1.39 4.78
C VAL A 36 3.16 -0.83 6.18
N GLU A 37 3.16 -1.67 7.22
CA GLU A 37 3.47 -1.23 8.57
C GLU A 37 4.88 -0.64 8.64
N THR A 38 5.87 -1.39 8.17
CA THR A 38 7.28 -0.97 8.19
C THR A 38 7.46 0.33 7.41
N GLU A 39 6.89 0.43 6.21
CA GLU A 39 7.01 1.63 5.37
C GLU A 39 6.37 2.87 6.01
N CYS A 40 5.18 2.69 6.60
CA CYS A 40 4.49 3.77 7.30
C CYS A 40 5.31 4.25 8.50
N LEU A 41 5.76 3.33 9.36
CA LEU A 41 6.51 3.67 10.56
C LEU A 41 7.90 4.25 10.23
N ARG A 42 8.54 3.79 9.15
CA ARG A 42 9.81 4.38 8.67
C ARG A 42 9.63 5.75 8.09
N THR A 43 8.52 6.01 7.39
CA THR A 43 8.19 7.34 6.90
C THR A 43 7.88 8.30 8.05
N LEU A 44 7.13 7.87 9.06
CA LEU A 44 6.83 8.69 10.23
C LEU A 44 8.10 9.04 11.05
N ASP A 45 9.00 8.08 11.27
CA ASP A 45 10.25 8.35 11.98
C ASP A 45 11.17 9.26 11.16
N ARG A 46 11.20 9.14 9.83
CA ARG A 46 11.91 10.07 8.95
C ARG A 46 11.34 11.48 9.05
N LEU A 47 10.02 11.64 9.17
CA LEU A 47 9.38 12.95 9.39
C LEU A 47 9.73 13.53 10.77
N ARG A 48 9.82 12.70 11.82
CA ARG A 48 10.31 13.14 13.15
C ARG A 48 11.69 13.77 13.02
N LEU A 49 12.62 13.06 12.38
CA LEU A 49 14.02 13.50 12.28
C LEU A 49 14.21 14.69 11.34
N ARG A 50 13.54 14.71 10.18
CA ARG A 50 13.78 15.73 9.14
C ARG A 50 12.92 16.99 9.30
N ALA A 51 11.70 16.84 9.81
CA ALA A 51 10.71 17.93 9.89
C ALA A 51 10.36 18.30 11.34
N GLY A 52 11.06 17.74 12.33
CA GLY A 52 10.84 18.06 13.74
C GLY A 52 9.44 17.71 14.23
N LEU A 53 8.81 16.65 13.70
CA LEU A 53 7.46 16.26 14.10
C LEU A 53 7.43 16.00 15.62
N PRO A 54 6.58 16.70 16.40
CA PRO A 54 6.52 16.51 17.85
C PRO A 54 6.18 15.06 18.23
N ASP A 55 6.76 14.56 19.32
CA ASP A 55 6.55 13.16 19.75
C ASP A 55 5.07 12.83 20.00
N ARG A 56 4.32 13.79 20.55
CA ARG A 56 2.86 13.67 20.72
C ARG A 56 2.15 13.44 19.39
N ASP A 57 2.60 14.09 18.32
CA ASP A 57 2.01 14.00 16.99
C ASP A 57 2.43 12.71 16.29
N LEU A 58 3.69 12.30 16.48
CA LEU A 58 4.19 10.99 16.05
C LEU A 58 3.36 9.86 16.67
N ALA A 59 3.16 9.88 17.99
CA ALA A 59 2.37 8.87 18.70
C ALA A 59 0.93 8.78 18.15
N ARG A 60 0.27 9.93 17.93
CA ARG A 60 -1.08 9.96 17.33
C ARG A 60 -1.11 9.38 15.91
N ARG A 61 -0.09 9.65 15.08
CA ARG A 61 0.00 9.13 13.71
C ARG A 61 0.32 7.63 13.69
N ARG A 62 1.22 7.15 14.54
CA ARG A 62 1.49 5.70 14.69
C ARG A 62 0.23 4.94 15.12
N ALA A 63 -0.49 5.45 16.12
CA ALA A 63 -1.77 4.86 16.53
C ALA A 63 -2.81 4.88 15.40
N ALA A 64 -2.80 5.89 14.52
CA ALA A 64 -3.67 5.93 13.35
C ALA A 64 -3.29 4.89 12.29
N VAL A 65 -2.00 4.63 12.08
CA VAL A 65 -1.52 3.53 11.20
C VAL A 65 -2.04 2.19 11.71
N PHE A 66 -1.81 1.86 12.99
CA PHE A 66 -2.24 0.59 13.56
C PHE A 66 -3.76 0.38 13.46
N ARG A 67 -4.57 1.38 13.82
CA ARG A 67 -6.04 1.30 13.65
C ARG A 67 -6.49 1.06 12.21
N LEU A 68 -5.77 1.60 11.23
CA LEU A 68 -6.09 1.36 9.82
C LEU A 68 -5.71 -0.06 9.41
N LEU A 69 -4.54 -0.55 9.83
CA LEU A 69 -4.09 -1.91 9.54
C LEU A 69 -4.97 -2.97 10.21
N GLU A 70 -5.44 -2.75 11.44
CA GLU A 70 -6.39 -3.62 12.15
C GLU A 70 -7.71 -3.80 11.40
N SER A 71 -8.07 -2.86 10.51
CA SER A 71 -9.28 -2.93 9.69
C SER A 71 -9.07 -3.60 8.33
N MET A 72 -7.86 -4.08 8.04
CA MET A 72 -7.46 -4.66 6.76
C MET A 72 -7.02 -6.11 6.90
N GLU A 73 -7.14 -6.86 5.81
CA GLU A 73 -6.48 -8.15 5.67
C GLU A 73 -5.00 -7.94 5.34
N LEU A 74 -4.12 -8.33 6.26
CA LEU A 74 -2.67 -8.28 6.04
C LEU A 74 -2.17 -9.58 5.43
N VAL A 75 -1.41 -9.44 4.34
CA VAL A 75 -0.78 -10.54 3.63
C VAL A 75 0.70 -10.55 3.96
N GLU A 76 1.15 -11.65 4.54
CA GLU A 76 2.56 -11.87 4.90
C GLU A 76 3.47 -11.91 3.66
N VAL A 77 4.67 -11.35 3.80
CA VAL A 77 5.72 -11.43 2.77
C VAL A 77 6.38 -12.80 2.84
N THR A 78 5.76 -13.77 2.19
CA THR A 78 6.22 -15.16 2.16
C THR A 78 7.21 -15.42 1.02
N ALA A 79 7.88 -16.58 1.03
CA ALA A 79 8.79 -16.98 -0.04
C ALA A 79 8.15 -16.95 -1.45
N PRO A 80 6.88 -17.38 -1.66
CA PRO A 80 6.20 -17.21 -2.94
C PRO A 80 6.04 -15.75 -3.38
N VAL A 81 5.76 -14.83 -2.45
CA VAL A 81 5.67 -13.39 -2.75
C VAL A 81 7.01 -12.87 -3.25
N LEU A 82 8.10 -13.20 -2.55
CA LEU A 82 9.46 -12.78 -2.94
C LEU A 82 9.86 -13.39 -4.29
N ALA A 83 9.57 -14.68 -4.51
CA ALA A 83 9.85 -15.34 -5.78
C ALA A 83 9.09 -14.68 -6.94
N ARG A 84 7.82 -14.31 -6.73
CA ARG A 84 7.00 -13.63 -7.73
C ARG A 84 7.44 -12.19 -7.99
N ALA A 85 7.92 -11.49 -6.96
CA ALA A 85 8.46 -10.13 -7.07
C ALA A 85 9.81 -10.09 -7.81
N ALA A 86 10.59 -11.18 -7.75
CA ALA A 86 11.87 -11.31 -8.44
C ALA A 86 11.76 -11.68 -9.94
N GLN A 87 10.56 -12.05 -10.42
CA GLN A 87 10.33 -12.34 -11.84
C GLN A 87 10.34 -11.05 -12.68
N PRO A 88 10.58 -11.13 -14.00
CA PRO A 88 10.46 -9.99 -14.89
C PRO A 88 9.10 -9.29 -14.76
N LEU A 89 9.14 -7.96 -14.67
CA LEU A 89 7.97 -7.09 -14.58
C LEU A 89 7.82 -6.27 -15.87
N PRO A 90 6.59 -5.90 -16.25
CA PRO A 90 6.33 -5.19 -17.51
C PRO A 90 6.83 -3.74 -17.50
N THR A 91 7.15 -3.18 -16.34
CA THR A 91 7.67 -1.82 -16.16
C THR A 91 8.77 -1.83 -15.09
N GLU A 92 9.55 -0.75 -15.06
CA GLU A 92 10.51 -0.53 -13.98
C GLU A 92 9.78 -0.35 -12.63
N LEU A 93 10.16 -1.13 -11.64
CA LEU A 93 9.68 -1.02 -10.26
C LEU A 93 10.83 -1.23 -9.27
N GLY A 94 10.81 -0.44 -8.20
CA GLY A 94 11.66 -0.69 -7.04
C GLY A 94 11.25 -1.98 -6.32
N THR A 95 12.16 -2.55 -5.54
CA THR A 95 11.95 -3.83 -4.87
C THR A 95 10.70 -3.87 -3.97
N LEU A 96 10.43 -2.79 -3.21
CA LEU A 96 9.25 -2.74 -2.33
C LEU A 96 7.95 -2.69 -3.13
N ASP A 97 7.90 -1.90 -4.20
CA ASP A 97 6.73 -1.84 -5.10
C ASP A 97 6.51 -3.16 -5.84
N ALA A 98 7.59 -3.84 -6.24
CA ALA A 98 7.53 -5.18 -6.81
C ALA A 98 6.93 -6.19 -5.81
N ILE A 99 7.27 -6.09 -4.52
CA ILE A 99 6.68 -6.91 -3.45
C ILE A 99 5.19 -6.57 -3.28
N HIS A 100 4.81 -5.29 -3.32
CA HIS A 100 3.40 -4.88 -3.28
C HIS A 100 2.60 -5.48 -4.43
N LEU A 101 3.09 -5.32 -5.67
CA LEU A 101 2.46 -5.86 -6.86
C LEU A 101 2.35 -7.38 -6.80
N ALA A 102 3.44 -8.08 -6.45
CA ALA A 102 3.44 -9.54 -6.31
C ALA A 102 2.43 -10.02 -5.27
N THR A 103 2.34 -9.33 -4.12
CA THR A 103 1.35 -9.62 -3.07
C THR A 103 -0.07 -9.47 -3.60
N ALA A 104 -0.36 -8.36 -4.29
CA ALA A 104 -1.68 -8.08 -4.84
C ALA A 104 -2.09 -9.14 -5.89
N LEU A 105 -1.17 -9.52 -6.78
CA LEU A 105 -1.43 -10.50 -7.84
C LEU A 105 -1.70 -11.89 -7.25
N LEU A 106 -0.86 -12.38 -6.34
CA LEU A 106 -1.05 -13.68 -5.70
C LEU A 106 -2.35 -13.74 -4.89
N TRP A 107 -2.70 -12.65 -4.19
CA TRP A 107 -3.98 -12.56 -3.49
C TRP A 107 -5.15 -12.62 -4.48
N ASN A 108 -5.09 -11.85 -5.57
CA ASN A 108 -6.15 -11.81 -6.58
C ASN A 108 -6.31 -13.16 -7.30
N GLU A 109 -5.22 -13.86 -7.60
CA GLU A 109 -5.21 -15.20 -8.17
C GLU A 109 -5.88 -16.22 -7.23
N ARG A 110 -5.64 -16.13 -5.91
CA ARG A 110 -6.24 -17.04 -4.92
C ARG A 110 -7.73 -16.81 -4.74
N ILE A 111 -8.17 -15.56 -4.68
CA ILE A 111 -9.55 -15.22 -4.32
C ILE A 111 -10.46 -15.12 -5.56
N GLY A 112 -9.92 -14.77 -6.73
CA GLY A 112 -10.67 -14.69 -7.99
C GLY A 112 -11.66 -13.52 -8.06
N THR A 113 -11.64 -12.59 -7.09
CA THR A 113 -12.51 -11.42 -7.05
C THR A 113 -11.74 -10.19 -7.51
N GLY A 114 -12.16 -9.54 -8.60
CA GLY A 114 -11.44 -8.44 -9.27
C GLY A 114 -10.92 -7.33 -8.34
N LEU A 115 -9.70 -7.51 -7.85
CA LEU A 115 -8.99 -6.64 -6.92
C LEU A 115 -8.63 -5.31 -7.60
N VAL A 116 -8.75 -4.21 -6.87
CA VAL A 116 -8.31 -2.89 -7.32
C VAL A 116 -7.03 -2.51 -6.60
N MET A 117 -5.99 -2.12 -7.32
CA MET A 117 -4.80 -1.50 -6.73
C MET A 117 -5.11 -0.05 -6.38
N ALA A 118 -5.07 0.29 -5.09
CA ALA A 118 -5.12 1.65 -4.60
C ALA A 118 -3.71 2.09 -4.24
N THR A 119 -3.15 2.99 -5.05
CA THR A 119 -1.79 3.53 -4.88
C THR A 119 -1.76 4.98 -5.32
N HIS A 120 -0.94 5.80 -4.66
CA HIS A 120 -0.56 7.13 -5.14
C HIS A 120 0.81 7.13 -5.84
N ASP A 121 1.43 5.97 -6.00
CA ASP A 121 2.66 5.78 -6.78
C ASP A 121 2.32 5.49 -8.24
N VAL A 122 2.80 6.34 -9.14
CA VAL A 122 2.51 6.24 -10.58
C VAL A 122 3.19 5.03 -11.22
N ALA A 123 4.40 4.65 -10.77
CA ALA A 123 5.11 3.50 -11.29
C ALA A 123 4.38 2.21 -10.89
N LEU A 124 4.03 2.07 -9.61
CA LEU A 124 3.23 0.94 -9.13
C LEU A 124 1.87 0.86 -9.81
N GLY A 125 1.19 2.01 -9.98
CA GLY A 125 -0.09 2.08 -10.70
C GLY A 125 0.04 1.68 -12.17
N THR A 126 1.12 2.05 -12.85
CA THR A 126 1.37 1.65 -14.24
C THR A 126 1.64 0.15 -14.35
N ALA A 127 2.48 -0.39 -13.48
CA ALA A 127 2.79 -1.82 -13.42
C ALA A 127 1.55 -2.66 -13.14
N ALA A 128 0.73 -2.23 -12.17
CA ALA A 128 -0.53 -2.91 -11.82
C ALA A 128 -1.50 -2.97 -13.01
N ARG A 129 -1.65 -1.87 -13.77
CA ARG A 129 -2.44 -1.88 -15.00
C ARG A 129 -1.88 -2.84 -16.06
N ALA A 130 -0.56 -2.84 -16.24
CA ALA A 130 0.10 -3.74 -17.18
C ALA A 130 -0.08 -5.22 -16.80
N CYS A 131 -0.26 -5.52 -15.51
CA CYS A 131 -0.61 -6.85 -15.00
C CYS A 131 -2.13 -7.13 -14.94
N GLY A 132 -2.97 -6.26 -15.50
CA GLY A 132 -4.42 -6.47 -15.62
C GLY A 132 -5.25 -6.07 -14.40
N LEU A 133 -4.66 -5.41 -13.39
CA LEU A 133 -5.41 -4.88 -12.27
C LEU A 133 -6.03 -3.51 -12.62
N ARG A 134 -7.23 -3.25 -12.08
CA ARG A 134 -7.79 -1.89 -12.06
C ARG A 134 -7.04 -1.06 -11.04
N VAL A 135 -6.85 0.24 -11.30
CA VAL A 135 -6.05 1.13 -10.45
C VAL A 135 -6.82 2.42 -10.13
N VAL A 136 -6.70 2.87 -8.88
CA VAL A 136 -7.22 4.15 -8.37
C VAL A 136 -6.15 4.89 -7.55
N GLY A 137 -6.23 6.22 -7.51
CA GLY A 137 -5.38 7.08 -6.65
C GLY A 137 -4.11 7.65 -7.29
N ASP A 138 -3.66 7.13 -8.43
CA ASP A 138 -2.40 7.53 -9.08
C ASP A 138 -2.56 8.68 -10.10
N ARG A 139 -3.70 9.39 -10.07
CA ARG A 139 -4.04 10.56 -10.89
C ARG A 139 -4.57 11.71 -10.05
#